data_AF-X1FY74-F1
#
_entry.id   AF-X1FY74-F1
#
_cell.length_a   1.000
_cell.length_b   1.000
_cell.length_c   1.000
_cell.angle_alpha   90.00
_cell.angle_beta   90.00
_cell.angle_gamma   90.00
#
_symmetry.space_group_name_H-M   'P 1'
#
loop_
_entity.id
_entity.type
_entity.pdbx_description
1 polymer ?
#
loop_
_entity_poly.entity_id
_entity_poly.type
_entity_poly.pdbx_seq_one_letter_code
_entity_poly.pdbx_strand_id
1 'polypeptide(L)'
;FRSLLEQGPVRKKIILDTLKKKNIDTDSLKAIIGRGGVLKPLKAGTYEVNDKLIFDLKISPIEHASNLGGIIASEIAKIVDVPAYIADPVSVDEFTDIVRISGLKGIERKSLLHTLNIRANAFRYAKEQG
;
A
#
# COMPACT_ATOMS: atom_id res chain seq x y z
N PHE A 1 15.12 6.77 -15.13
CA PHE A 1 14.89 6.98 -13.70
C PHE A 1 16.02 6.34 -12.93
N ARG A 2 16.55 7.01 -11.91
CA ARG A 2 17.64 6.53 -11.03
C ARG A 2 17.14 5.86 -9.76
N SER A 3 15.86 6.04 -9.43
CA SER A 3 15.16 5.35 -8.33
C SER A 3 13.71 5.07 -8.70
N LEU A 4 13.03 4.23 -7.92
CA LEU A 4 11.58 4.03 -8.02
C LEU A 4 10.82 5.31 -7.65
N LEU A 5 11.32 6.11 -6.70
CA LEU A 5 10.67 7.37 -6.30
C LEU A 5 10.54 8.35 -7.48
N GLU A 6 11.55 8.44 -8.34
CA GLU A 6 11.50 9.29 -9.54
C GLU A 6 10.42 8.87 -10.55
N GLN A 7 9.89 7.64 -10.45
CA GLN A 7 8.81 7.17 -11.32
C GLN A 7 7.43 7.67 -10.89
N GLY A 8 7.30 8.20 -9.66
CA GLY A 8 6.03 8.66 -9.08
C GLY A 8 5.26 9.62 -10.01
N PRO A 9 5.87 10.73 -10.47
CA PRO A 9 5.20 11.69 -11.34
C PRO A 9 4.67 11.10 -12.64
N VAL A 10 5.44 10.22 -13.30
CA VAL A 10 5.03 9.58 -14.56
C VAL A 10 3.87 8.60 -14.32
N ARG A 11 3.91 7.81 -13.24
CA ARG A 11 2.82 6.89 -12.89
C ARG A 11 1.54 7.62 -12.51
N LYS A 12 1.64 8.72 -11.74
CA LYS A 12 0.51 9.60 -11.44
C LYS A 12 -0.12 10.14 -12.73
N LYS A 13 0.70 10.63 -13.66
CA LYS A 13 0.21 11.13 -14.95
C LYS A 13 -0.55 10.06 -15.72
N ILE A 14 -0.03 8.83 -15.79
CA ILE A 14 -0.71 7.71 -16.45
C ILE A 14 -2.09 7.44 -15.82
N ILE A 15 -2.20 7.50 -14.49
CA ILE A 15 -3.49 7.32 -13.79
C ILE A 15 -4.47 8.42 -14.16
N LEU A 16 -4.08 9.69 -14.05
CA LEU A 16 -4.95 10.83 -14.40
C LEU A 16 -5.36 10.81 -15.88
N ASP A 17 -4.43 10.53 -16.79
CA ASP A 17 -4.70 10.38 -18.21
C ASP A 17 -5.67 9.22 -18.48
N THR A 18 -5.60 8.14 -17.70
CA THR A 18 -6.51 6.99 -17.82
C THR A 18 -7.91 7.35 -17.35
N LEU A 19 -8.06 8.04 -16.23
CA LEU A 19 -9.35 8.54 -15.74
C LEU A 19 -10.00 9.46 -16.78
N LYS A 20 -9.23 10.41 -17.31
CA LYS A 20 -9.67 11.32 -18.38
C LYS A 20 -10.11 10.56 -19.63
N LYS A 21 -9.34 9.59 -20.11
CA LYS A 21 -9.69 8.75 -21.27
C LYS A 21 -10.98 7.94 -21.07
N LYS A 22 -11.31 7.63 -19.82
CA LYS A 22 -12.54 6.91 -19.44
C LYS A 22 -13.71 7.84 -19.10
N ASN A 23 -13.55 9.15 -19.29
CA ASN A 23 -14.52 10.18 -18.91
C ASN A 23 -14.94 10.07 -17.43
N ILE A 24 -14.00 9.68 -16.56
CA ILE A 24 -14.22 9.69 -15.12
C ILE A 24 -13.84 11.07 -14.62
N ASP A 25 -14.84 11.80 -14.12
CA ASP A 25 -14.64 13.05 -13.43
C ASP A 25 -13.94 12.79 -12.09
N THR A 26 -12.76 13.38 -11.90
CA THR A 26 -12.01 13.22 -10.66
C THR A 26 -12.75 13.81 -9.47
N ASP A 27 -13.54 14.86 -9.68
CA ASP A 27 -14.27 15.55 -8.60
C ASP A 27 -15.47 14.73 -8.09
N SER A 28 -15.86 13.69 -8.86
CA SER A 28 -16.86 12.71 -8.44
C SER A 28 -16.33 11.68 -7.43
N LEU A 29 -14.99 11.56 -7.29
CA LEU A 29 -14.37 10.61 -6.38
C LEU A 29 -14.61 11.04 -4.93
N LYS A 30 -14.70 10.05 -4.02
CA LYS A 30 -14.89 10.28 -2.58
C LYS A 30 -13.69 9.89 -1.73
N ALA A 31 -12.78 9.12 -2.31
CA ALA A 31 -11.53 8.70 -1.69
C ALA A 31 -10.58 8.18 -2.77
N ILE A 32 -9.28 8.24 -2.49
CA ILE A 32 -8.25 7.59 -3.31
C ILE A 32 -7.57 6.51 -2.48
N ILE A 33 -7.52 5.28 -2.97
CA ILE A 33 -6.83 4.19 -2.29
C ILE A 33 -5.67 3.65 -3.12
N GLY A 34 -4.50 3.58 -2.49
CA GLY A 34 -3.29 2.97 -3.05
C GLY A 34 -3.01 1.61 -2.41
N ARG A 35 -2.22 0.78 -3.07
CA ARG A 35 -1.64 -0.41 -2.43
C ARG A 35 -0.66 0.04 -1.34
N GLY A 36 -0.71 -0.60 -0.16
CA GLY A 36 0.24 -0.35 0.91
C GLY A 36 1.67 -0.84 0.58
N GLY A 37 2.66 -0.01 0.92
CA GLY A 37 4.08 -0.28 0.68
C GLY A 37 4.78 -1.08 1.79
N VAL A 38 6.11 -1.10 1.72
CA VAL A 38 6.97 -1.67 2.76
C VAL A 38 7.12 -0.62 3.87
N LEU A 39 6.27 -0.72 4.88
CA LEU A 39 6.27 0.11 6.08
C LEU A 39 6.88 -0.67 7.25
N LYS A 40 6.87 -0.05 8.43
CA LYS A 40 7.08 -0.75 9.71
C LYS A 40 5.98 -1.82 9.89
N PRO A 41 6.19 -2.83 10.74
CA PRO A 41 5.16 -3.81 11.06
C PRO A 41 3.83 -3.14 11.45
N LEU A 42 2.75 -3.52 10.76
CA LEU A 42 1.40 -3.01 10.99
C LEU A 42 0.42 -4.17 11.17
N LYS A 43 -0.73 -3.92 11.79
CA LYS A 43 -1.84 -4.87 11.77
C LYS A 43 -2.50 -4.86 10.39
N ALA A 44 -3.29 -5.88 10.08
CA ALA A 44 -4.15 -5.81 8.90
C ALA A 44 -5.17 -4.66 9.04
N GLY A 45 -5.54 -4.05 7.93
CA GLY A 45 -6.53 -2.98 7.90
C GLY A 45 -6.32 -1.92 6.83
N THR A 46 -7.25 -0.97 6.84
CA THR A 46 -7.19 0.25 6.01
C THR A 46 -6.65 1.39 6.85
N TYR A 47 -5.64 2.08 6.32
CA TYR A 47 -4.96 3.18 6.99
C TYR A 47 -5.10 4.45 6.15
N GLU A 48 -5.48 5.55 6.80
CA GLU A 48 -5.43 6.86 6.18
C GLU A 48 -3.98 7.30 5.95
N VAL A 49 -3.71 7.87 4.78
CA VAL A 49 -2.38 8.31 4.39
C VAL A 49 -2.11 9.69 4.98
N ASN A 50 -1.16 9.75 5.91
CA ASN A 50 -0.65 11.00 6.49
C ASN A 50 0.83 11.23 6.16
N ASP A 51 1.37 12.38 6.55
CA ASP A 51 2.75 12.76 6.24
C ASP A 51 3.78 11.79 6.85
N LYS A 52 3.50 11.20 8.02
CA LYS A 52 4.36 10.20 8.65
C LYS A 52 4.43 8.92 7.82
N LEU A 53 3.28 8.46 7.30
CA LEU A 53 3.21 7.30 6.41
C LEU A 53 3.95 7.58 5.10
N ILE A 54 3.78 8.76 4.51
CA ILE A 54 4.52 9.18 3.30
C ILE A 54 6.02 9.20 3.55
N PHE A 55 6.46 9.73 4.69
CA PHE A 55 7.86 9.72 5.07
C PHE A 55 8.40 8.29 5.17
N ASP A 56 7.72 7.41 5.91
CA ASP A 56 8.11 6.01 6.08
C ASP A 56 8.18 5.25 4.73
N LEU A 57 7.30 5.57 3.76
CA LEU A 57 7.37 5.00 2.39
C LEU A 57 8.59 5.50 1.60
N LYS A 58 8.97 6.77 1.76
CA LYS A 58 10.11 7.38 1.06
C LYS A 58 11.46 6.91 1.61
N ILE A 59 11.55 6.70 2.92
CA ILE A 59 12.77 6.24 3.60
C ILE A 59 12.79 4.73 3.85
N SER A 60 11.88 3.98 3.23
CA SER A 60 11.77 2.55 3.42
C SER A 60 13.12 1.87 3.08
N PRO A 61 13.63 0.97 3.95
CA PRO A 61 14.91 0.30 3.71
C PRO A 61 14.87 -0.67 2.52
N ILE A 62 13.67 -0.99 2.02
CA ILE A 62 13.45 -1.86 0.87
C ILE A 62 12.80 -1.01 -0.22
N GLU A 63 13.57 -0.77 -1.28
CA GLU A 63 13.06 -0.14 -2.47
C GLU A 63 12.09 -1.10 -3.18
N HIS A 64 10.81 -0.72 -3.23
CA HIS A 64 9.79 -1.53 -3.88
C HIS A 64 8.72 -0.64 -4.54
N ALA A 65 8.20 -1.07 -5.70
CA ALA A 65 7.28 -0.25 -6.49
C ALA A 65 5.95 0.03 -5.77
N SER A 66 5.55 -0.84 -4.84
CA SER A 66 4.37 -0.61 -3.99
C SER A 66 4.53 0.58 -3.06
N ASN A 67 5.75 1.07 -2.77
CA ASN A 67 5.95 2.25 -1.93
C ASN A 67 5.35 3.51 -2.59
N LEU A 68 5.26 3.53 -3.93
CA LEU A 68 4.60 4.60 -4.67
C LEU A 68 3.08 4.61 -4.50
N GLY A 69 2.46 3.50 -4.08
CA GLY A 69 1.00 3.38 -4.00
C GLY A 69 0.38 4.43 -3.08
N GLY A 70 0.81 4.48 -1.82
CA GLY A 70 0.36 5.49 -0.87
C GLY A 70 0.77 6.92 -1.24
N ILE A 71 1.97 7.09 -1.81
CA ILE A 71 2.48 8.41 -2.25
C ILE A 71 1.60 8.99 -3.37
N ILE A 72 1.37 8.22 -4.43
CA ILE A 72 0.54 8.65 -5.55
C ILE A 72 -0.91 8.86 -5.11
N ALA A 73 -1.45 7.98 -4.25
CA ALA A 73 -2.79 8.14 -3.70
C ALA A 73 -2.95 9.48 -2.96
N SER A 74 -2.00 9.84 -2.10
CA SER A 74 -1.98 11.12 -1.40
C SER A 74 -1.86 12.31 -2.36
N GLU A 75 -1.00 12.23 -3.37
CA GLU A 75 -0.85 13.32 -4.35
C GLU A 75 -2.12 13.57 -5.16
N ILE A 76 -2.81 12.52 -5.60
CA ILE A 76 -4.07 12.65 -6.33
C ILE A 76 -5.18 13.16 -5.40
N ALA A 77 -5.28 12.60 -4.19
CA ALA A 77 -6.25 13.00 -3.19
C ALA A 77 -6.17 14.49 -2.84
N LYS A 78 -4.97 15.07 -2.75
CA LYS A 78 -4.76 16.51 -2.54
C LYS A 78 -5.26 17.37 -3.71
N ILE A 79 -5.23 16.87 -4.93
CA ILE A 79 -5.73 17.59 -6.12
C ILE A 79 -7.26 17.59 -6.12
N VAL A 80 -7.86 16.47 -5.71
CA VAL A 80 -9.31 16.22 -5.75
C VAL A 80 -10.02 16.66 -4.46
N ASP A 81 -9.26 16.98 -3.41
CA ASP A 81 -9.75 17.33 -2.06
C ASP A 81 -10.60 16.22 -1.41
N VAL A 82 -10.06 15.00 -1.39
CA VAL A 82 -10.67 13.82 -0.77
C VAL A 82 -9.67 13.07 0.10
N PRO A 83 -10.10 12.19 1.02
CA PRO A 83 -9.16 11.39 1.81
C PRO A 83 -8.40 10.36 0.96
N ALA A 84 -7.17 10.05 1.40
CA ALA A 84 -6.32 9.01 0.82
C ALA A 84 -6.11 7.85 1.78
N TYR A 85 -6.11 6.62 1.27
CA TYR A 85 -5.92 5.41 2.06
C TYR A 85 -4.90 4.44 1.44
N ILE A 86 -4.40 3.54 2.28
CA ILE A 86 -3.83 2.26 1.87
C ILE A 86 -4.58 1.13 2.55
N ALA A 87 -4.59 -0.05 1.96
CA ALA A 87 -5.14 -1.26 2.58
C ALA A 87 -4.11 -2.39 2.62
N ASP A 88 -4.11 -3.12 3.73
CA ASP A 88 -3.34 -4.35 3.98
C ASP A 88 -1.94 -4.30 3.35
N PRO A 89 -1.05 -3.40 3.83
CA PRO A 89 0.29 -3.24 3.29
C PRO A 89 1.07 -4.56 3.31
N VAL A 90 2.11 -4.67 2.48
CA VAL A 90 2.94 -5.88 2.45
C VAL A 90 3.66 -6.16 3.79
N SER A 91 3.74 -5.14 4.64
CA SER A 91 4.33 -5.14 5.99
C SER A 91 3.34 -5.48 7.10
N VAL A 92 2.13 -5.96 6.77
CA VAL A 92 1.24 -6.54 7.78
C VAL A 92 1.97 -7.69 8.49
N ASP A 93 2.04 -7.61 9.81
CA ASP A 93 2.68 -8.60 10.66
C ASP A 93 1.69 -9.06 11.73
N GLU A 94 1.15 -10.25 11.50
CA GLU A 94 0.31 -11.00 12.44
C GLU A 94 0.99 -12.33 12.82
N PHE A 95 2.33 -12.42 12.69
CA PHE A 95 3.08 -13.60 13.12
C PHE A 95 3.07 -13.71 14.65
N THR A 96 2.78 -14.92 15.13
CA THR A 96 3.04 -15.31 16.53
C THR A 96 4.54 -15.50 16.78
N ASP A 97 5.00 -15.32 18.01
CA ASP A 97 6.43 -15.35 18.37
C ASP A 97 7.16 -16.63 17.93
N ILE A 98 6.49 -17.80 18.01
CA ILE A 98 7.08 -19.07 17.57
C ILE A 98 7.47 -19.07 16.08
N VAL A 99 6.75 -18.32 15.24
CA VAL A 99 7.01 -18.22 13.80
C VAL A 99 8.22 -17.33 13.52
N ARG A 100 8.63 -16.46 14.45
CA ARG A 100 9.79 -15.58 14.25
C ARG A 100 11.12 -16.33 14.33
N ILE A 101 11.15 -17.49 15.00
CA ILE A 101 12.33 -18.34 15.10
C ILE A 101 12.76 -18.80 13.71
N SER A 102 13.96 -18.38 13.27
CA SER A 102 14.51 -18.73 11.96
C SER A 102 15.39 -19.99 11.98
N GLY A 103 15.88 -20.40 13.16
CA GLY A 103 16.92 -21.42 13.32
C GLY A 103 18.35 -20.87 13.35
N LEU A 104 18.56 -19.58 13.11
CA LEU A 104 19.87 -18.92 13.19
C LEU A 104 19.85 -17.76 14.20
N LYS A 105 20.75 -17.81 15.19
CA LYS A 105 20.86 -16.78 16.24
C LYS A 105 21.07 -15.39 15.61
N GLY A 106 20.25 -14.43 16.04
CA GLY A 106 20.32 -13.04 15.57
C GLY A 106 19.58 -12.75 14.26
N ILE A 107 18.94 -13.75 13.65
CA ILE A 107 18.09 -13.56 12.46
C ILE A 107 16.65 -13.99 12.79
N GLU A 108 15.70 -13.11 12.50
CA GLU A 108 14.27 -13.39 12.66
C GLU A 108 13.57 -13.48 11.29
N ARG A 109 12.52 -14.30 11.22
CA ARG A 109 11.62 -14.32 10.08
C ARG A 109 10.78 -13.04 10.07
N LYS A 110 10.82 -12.29 8.97
CA LYS A 110 10.04 -11.07 8.77
C LYS A 110 8.71 -11.38 8.07
N SER A 111 7.63 -10.74 8.50
CA SER A 111 6.36 -10.79 7.76
C SER A 111 6.39 -9.77 6.62
N LEU A 112 6.59 -10.28 5.39
CA LEU A 112 6.48 -9.51 4.15
C LEU A 112 5.70 -10.34 3.13
N LEU A 113 4.39 -10.10 3.03
CA LEU A 113 3.44 -10.99 2.36
C LEU A 113 2.55 -10.24 1.36
N HIS A 114 1.86 -10.99 0.52
CA HIS A 114 0.77 -10.47 -0.31
C HIS A 114 -0.54 -10.36 0.49
N THR A 115 -0.49 -9.71 1.66
CA THR A 115 -1.56 -9.73 2.68
C THR A 115 -2.92 -9.31 2.13
N LEU A 116 -2.98 -8.24 1.35
CA LEU A 116 -4.21 -7.79 0.68
C LEU A 116 -4.89 -8.92 -0.12
N ASN A 117 -4.12 -9.68 -0.92
CA ASN A 117 -4.68 -10.77 -1.72
C ASN A 117 -5.04 -11.99 -0.86
N ILE A 118 -4.20 -12.33 0.13
CA ILE A 118 -4.46 -13.45 1.04
C ILE A 118 -5.79 -13.23 1.77
N ARG A 119 -5.98 -12.05 2.36
CA ARG A 119 -7.21 -11.69 3.09
C ARG A 119 -8.42 -11.61 2.18
N ALA A 120 -8.30 -11.00 1.00
CA ALA A 120 -9.40 -10.93 0.04
C ALA A 120 -9.90 -12.34 -0.38
N ASN A 121 -8.98 -13.28 -0.60
CA ASN A 121 -9.34 -14.66 -0.94
C ASN A 121 -9.95 -15.41 0.25
N ALA A 122 -9.40 -15.25 1.45
CA ALA A 122 -9.94 -15.85 2.66
C ALA A 122 -11.38 -15.38 2.94
N PHE A 123 -11.64 -14.07 2.84
CA PHE A 123 -12.98 -13.51 3.01
C PHE A 123 -13.95 -13.96 1.92
N ARG A 124 -13.51 -14.00 0.65
CA ARG A 124 -14.35 -14.51 -0.44
C ARG A 124 -14.75 -15.97 -0.18
N TYR A 125 -13.78 -16.83 0.13
CA TYR A 125 -14.03 -18.25 0.37
C TYR A 125 -14.98 -18.46 1.56
N ALA A 126 -14.77 -17.73 2.67
CA ALA A 126 -15.66 -17.79 3.82
C ALA A 126 -17.10 -17.38 3.47
N LYS A 127 -17.29 -16.39 2.59
CA LYS A 127 -18.62 -15.99 2.10
C LYS A 127 -19.26 -17.02 1.15
N GLU A 128 -18.45 -17.74 0.39
CA GLU A 128 -18.93 -18.74 -0.58
C GLU A 128 -19.27 -20.08 0.07
N GLN A 129 -18.65 -20.43 1.21
CA GLN A 129 -18.74 -21.76 1.83
C GLN A 129 -19.28 -21.77 3.27
N GLY A 130 -19.40 -20.61 3.92
CA GLY A 130 -19.93 -20.46 5.28
C GLY A 130 -21.34 -19.90 5.27
#